data_AF-R6N6Q1-F1
#
_entry.id   AF-R6N6Q1-F1
#
_cell.length_a   1.000
_cell.length_b   1.000
_cell.length_c   1.000
_cell.angle_alpha   90.00
_cell.angle_beta   90.00
_cell.angle_gamma   90.00
#
_symmetry.space_group_name_H-M   'P 1'
#
loop_
_entity.id
_entity.type
_entity.pdbx_description
1 polymer ?
#
loop_
_entity_poly.entity_id
_entity_poly.type
_entity_poly.pdbx_seq_one_letter_code
_entity_poly.pdbx_strand_id
1 'polypeptide(L)'
;MSIESKLAFLQETKAANAQTKAYQRLQLLFDEGTFVEIDSFTKSGDGRAEAAAGFGSVDGCPVYAFAQNSDVEGGAMSKAQAAKICKVYELAEKTGAPVVGIYDSIGARLNESCEMLAAYGDVMLKANNLSGVVPQIAVIAGPCLGASSMIAAAADVVIMSEDGQFALQTNGEGGDLKEASESGLVHLTAKDDKEAVAKARELITLLPSNNLSGAPITDFADSAAETDGESGASIIAAVMDQDSFIEFQAGFGAGFITGLAKLGGNTVGVVASEEKTADGKACEKAARLVRFCDAFAIPVITFVNAESFCCIKAACKLTNAYAEATTAKISVITGEAYGAVYMALAGAAAGVDVAYAWPTASISALNPTTAAVMLWSDKLKGSSNPTADRANLIAEYKDQEACPFKAAGDGFVQDVIEPSETRLKLYAALDMLAGKRVTRLPKKHANNL
;
A
#
# COMPACT_ATOMS: atom_id res chain seq x y z
N MET A 1 36.58 -22.82 -30.64
CA MET A 1 36.62 -21.33 -30.65
C MET A 1 37.88 -20.87 -29.95
N SER A 2 38.62 -19.93 -30.56
CA SER A 2 39.75 -19.24 -29.92
C SER A 2 39.25 -18.37 -28.76
N ILE A 3 40.15 -17.88 -27.90
CA ILE A 3 39.79 -16.93 -26.84
C ILE A 3 39.19 -15.66 -27.46
N GLU A 4 39.81 -15.16 -28.53
CA GLU A 4 39.31 -14.00 -29.29
C GLU A 4 37.89 -14.19 -29.79
N SER A 5 37.57 -15.35 -30.39
CA SER A 5 36.22 -15.58 -30.89
C SER A 5 35.18 -15.77 -29.78
N LYS A 6 35.58 -16.32 -28.62
CA LYS A 6 34.72 -16.36 -27.43
C LYS A 6 34.46 -14.96 -26.86
N LEU A 7 35.47 -14.09 -26.83
CA LEU A 7 35.32 -12.72 -26.36
C LEU A 7 34.46 -11.87 -27.31
N ALA A 8 34.63 -12.04 -28.62
CA ALA A 8 33.77 -11.39 -29.62
C ALA A 8 32.31 -11.82 -29.45
N PHE A 9 32.04 -13.13 -29.33
CA PHE A 9 30.69 -13.64 -29.08
C PHE A 9 30.07 -13.10 -27.78
N LEU A 10 30.86 -13.02 -26.70
CA LEU A 10 30.45 -12.43 -25.42
C LEU A 10 30.06 -10.95 -25.59
N GLN A 11 30.91 -10.15 -26.24
CA GLN A 11 30.67 -8.72 -26.46
C GLN A 11 29.45 -8.47 -27.34
N GLU A 12 29.30 -9.21 -28.44
CA GLU A 12 28.15 -9.12 -29.34
C GLU A 12 26.85 -9.49 -28.63
N THR A 13 26.86 -10.56 -27.83
CA THR A 13 25.68 -10.98 -27.08
C THR A 13 25.25 -9.92 -26.07
N LYS A 14 26.22 -9.39 -25.29
CA LYS A 14 25.95 -8.33 -24.30
C LYS A 14 25.47 -7.04 -24.96
N ALA A 15 26.10 -6.62 -26.05
CA ALA A 15 25.68 -5.43 -26.80
C ALA A 15 24.25 -5.56 -27.30
N ALA A 16 23.88 -6.73 -27.84
CA ALA A 16 22.52 -6.99 -28.29
C ALA A 16 21.50 -7.05 -27.12
N ASN A 17 21.85 -7.64 -25.97
CA ASN A 17 20.97 -7.61 -24.78
C ASN A 17 20.72 -6.17 -24.33
N ALA A 18 21.75 -5.32 -24.32
CA ALA A 18 21.66 -3.93 -23.90
C ALA A 18 20.74 -3.06 -24.78
N GLN A 19 20.42 -3.50 -26.01
CA GLN A 19 19.48 -2.81 -26.89
C GLN A 19 18.01 -3.19 -26.66
N THR A 20 17.73 -4.23 -25.87
CA THR A 20 16.35 -4.68 -25.62
C THR A 20 15.62 -3.72 -24.68
N LYS A 21 14.30 -3.58 -24.86
CA LYS A 21 13.47 -2.78 -23.95
C LYS A 21 13.57 -3.25 -22.49
N ALA A 22 13.60 -4.56 -22.28
CA ALA A 22 13.75 -5.16 -20.95
C ALA A 22 15.03 -4.70 -20.25
N TYR A 23 16.17 -4.76 -20.95
CA TYR A 23 17.44 -4.32 -20.37
C TYR A 23 17.46 -2.82 -20.10
N GLN A 24 16.92 -2.01 -21.02
CA GLN A 24 16.83 -0.56 -20.84
C GLN A 24 15.98 -0.17 -19.64
N ARG A 25 14.85 -0.86 -19.40
CA ARG A 25 14.02 -0.66 -18.20
C ARG A 25 14.75 -1.02 -16.91
N LEU A 26 15.56 -2.08 -16.90
CA LEU A 26 16.42 -2.40 -15.76
C LEU A 26 17.53 -1.35 -15.56
N GLN A 27 18.10 -0.80 -16.63
CA GLN A 27 19.07 0.30 -16.52
C GLN A 27 18.44 1.59 -15.98
N LEU A 28 17.16 1.85 -16.27
CA LEU A 28 16.43 2.96 -15.65
C LEU A 28 16.14 2.71 -14.17
N LEU A 29 15.94 1.44 -13.79
CA LEU A 29 15.67 1.06 -12.41
C LEU A 29 16.91 1.16 -11.53
N PHE A 30 18.05 0.64 -11.97
CA PHE A 30 19.26 0.54 -11.16
C PHE A 30 20.16 1.77 -11.27
N ASP A 31 20.93 2.01 -10.21
CA ASP A 31 21.97 3.05 -10.21
C ASP A 31 23.00 2.78 -11.30
N GLU A 32 23.56 3.84 -11.86
CA GLU A 32 24.50 3.77 -12.99
C GLU A 32 25.66 2.79 -12.70
N GLY A 33 25.84 1.81 -13.58
CA GLY A 33 26.91 0.83 -13.49
C GLY A 33 26.74 -0.27 -12.45
N THR A 34 25.61 -0.32 -11.72
CA THR A 34 25.41 -1.29 -10.63
C THR A 34 24.65 -2.55 -11.06
N PHE A 35 23.94 -2.52 -12.19
CA PHE A 35 23.19 -3.67 -12.67
C PHE A 35 24.11 -4.83 -13.07
N VAL A 36 23.91 -5.97 -12.41
CA VAL A 36 24.57 -7.24 -12.69
C VAL A 36 23.52 -8.21 -13.23
N GLU A 37 23.55 -8.42 -14.54
CA GLU A 37 22.68 -9.39 -15.22
C GLU A 37 23.06 -10.83 -14.83
N ILE A 38 22.06 -11.63 -14.49
CA ILE A 38 22.20 -13.07 -14.28
C ILE A 38 21.57 -13.83 -15.45
N ASP A 39 22.10 -15.01 -15.76
CA ASP A 39 21.53 -15.90 -16.75
C ASP A 39 21.34 -15.21 -18.14
N SER A 40 22.27 -14.34 -18.52
CA SER A 40 22.22 -13.54 -19.76
C SER A 40 22.29 -14.37 -21.05
N PHE A 41 22.79 -15.60 -20.95
CA PHE A 41 22.95 -16.55 -22.05
C PHE A 41 21.87 -17.64 -22.08
N THR A 42 20.87 -17.56 -21.19
CA THR A 42 19.77 -18.52 -21.15
C THR A 42 18.99 -18.49 -22.46
N LYS A 43 18.71 -19.68 -22.97
CA LYS A 43 18.02 -19.89 -24.24
C LYS A 43 16.61 -20.40 -24.03
N SER A 44 15.77 -20.06 -25.00
CA SER A 44 14.37 -20.44 -25.08
C SER A 44 14.12 -20.92 -26.51
N GLY A 45 14.12 -22.25 -26.69
CA GLY A 45 14.33 -22.86 -28.00
C GLY A 45 15.70 -22.48 -28.58
N ASP A 46 15.72 -22.06 -29.85
CA ASP A 46 16.93 -21.56 -30.52
C ASP A 46 17.23 -20.07 -30.22
N GLY A 47 16.28 -19.37 -29.59
CA GLY A 47 16.34 -17.95 -29.26
C GLY A 47 16.85 -17.66 -27.84
N ARG A 48 16.91 -16.37 -27.50
CA ARG A 48 17.17 -15.90 -26.14
C ARG A 48 15.90 -15.99 -25.30
N ALA A 49 16.05 -16.19 -23.99
CA ALA A 49 14.94 -16.07 -23.07
C ALA A 49 14.34 -14.65 -23.10
N GLU A 50 13.02 -14.58 -22.92
CA GLU A 50 12.19 -13.40 -23.12
C GLU A 50 12.18 -12.51 -21.86
N ALA A 51 13.29 -12.47 -21.12
CA ALA A 51 13.48 -11.59 -19.97
C ALA A 51 14.96 -11.31 -19.66
N ALA A 52 15.21 -10.07 -19.25
CA ALA A 52 16.40 -9.70 -18.50
C ALA A 52 16.13 -9.86 -17.00
N ALA A 53 17.14 -10.25 -16.23
CA ALA A 53 17.02 -10.45 -14.79
C ALA A 53 18.37 -10.25 -14.12
N GLY A 54 18.37 -9.85 -12.86
CA GLY A 54 19.60 -9.64 -12.11
C GLY A 54 19.37 -8.88 -10.82
N PHE A 55 20.43 -8.21 -10.38
CA PHE A 55 20.43 -7.38 -9.18
C PHE A 55 21.30 -6.15 -9.39
N GLY A 56 21.16 -5.18 -8.50
CA GLY A 56 21.94 -3.95 -8.48
C GLY A 56 21.57 -3.13 -7.25
N SER A 57 21.81 -1.83 -7.30
CA SER A 57 21.33 -0.91 -6.26
C SER A 57 20.33 0.10 -6.81
N VAL A 58 19.43 0.55 -5.95
CA VAL A 58 18.53 1.68 -6.17
C VAL A 58 18.78 2.65 -5.02
N ASP A 59 19.42 3.77 -5.33
CA ASP A 59 19.89 4.76 -4.36
C ASP A 59 20.71 4.12 -3.22
N GLY A 60 21.57 3.17 -3.60
CA GLY A 60 22.40 2.39 -2.68
C GLY A 60 21.71 1.19 -2.01
N CYS A 61 20.39 1.06 -2.10
CA CYS A 61 19.64 -0.09 -1.58
C CYS A 61 19.78 -1.31 -2.51
N PRO A 62 20.26 -2.49 -2.05
CA PRO A 62 20.31 -3.69 -2.89
C PRO A 62 18.92 -4.15 -3.31
N VAL A 63 18.73 -4.41 -4.61
CA VAL A 63 17.44 -4.82 -5.18
C VAL A 63 17.66 -5.92 -6.22
N TYR A 64 16.75 -6.90 -6.24
CA TYR A 64 16.62 -7.83 -7.36
C TYR A 64 15.53 -7.36 -8.32
N ALA A 65 15.71 -7.62 -9.60
CA ALA A 65 14.69 -7.29 -10.58
C ALA A 65 14.68 -8.24 -11.78
N PHE A 66 13.54 -8.29 -12.44
CA PHE A 66 13.40 -8.84 -13.77
C PHE A 66 12.57 -7.90 -14.65
N ALA A 67 12.81 -7.94 -15.94
CA ALA A 67 12.01 -7.25 -16.95
C ALA A 67 11.69 -8.20 -18.09
N GLN A 68 10.40 -8.36 -18.40
CA GLN A 68 9.95 -9.14 -19.54
C GLN A 68 10.26 -8.38 -20.84
N ASN A 69 10.64 -9.12 -21.88
CA ASN A 69 11.10 -8.56 -23.14
C ASN A 69 10.09 -8.80 -24.26
N SER A 70 9.25 -7.80 -24.53
CA SER A 70 8.27 -7.84 -25.61
C SER A 70 8.88 -7.89 -27.02
N ASP A 71 10.15 -7.52 -27.18
CA ASP A 71 10.85 -7.59 -28.47
C ASP A 71 11.06 -9.04 -28.93
N VAL A 72 10.93 -10.03 -28.03
CA VAL A 72 11.06 -11.47 -28.33
C VAL A 72 9.72 -12.14 -28.11
N GLU A 73 9.06 -12.54 -29.21
CA GLU A 73 7.74 -13.20 -29.20
C GLU A 73 6.67 -12.53 -28.31
N GLY A 74 6.67 -11.19 -28.25
CA GLY A 74 5.71 -10.45 -27.43
C GLY A 74 5.88 -10.69 -25.92
N GLY A 75 7.05 -11.16 -25.47
CA GLY A 75 7.33 -11.45 -24.08
C GLY A 75 6.62 -12.71 -23.57
N ALA A 76 6.13 -13.57 -24.48
CA ALA A 76 5.43 -14.79 -24.13
C ALA A 76 6.33 -15.68 -23.24
N MET A 77 5.85 -15.97 -22.03
CA MET A 77 6.64 -16.67 -21.04
C MET A 77 6.96 -18.09 -21.48
N SER A 78 8.24 -18.40 -21.55
CA SER A 78 8.80 -19.74 -21.70
C SER A 78 9.17 -20.34 -20.34
N LYS A 79 9.46 -21.65 -20.29
CA LYS A 79 10.10 -22.28 -19.12
C LYS A 79 11.42 -21.62 -18.75
N ALA A 80 12.18 -21.17 -19.75
CA ALA A 80 13.48 -20.55 -19.55
C ALA A 80 13.34 -19.18 -18.87
N GLN A 81 12.37 -18.37 -19.30
CA GLN A 81 12.00 -17.12 -18.63
C GLN A 81 11.49 -17.38 -17.21
N ALA A 82 10.56 -18.33 -17.04
CA ALA A 82 10.02 -18.67 -15.73
C ALA A 82 11.13 -19.10 -14.74
N ALA A 83 12.07 -19.93 -15.18
CA ALA A 83 13.21 -20.34 -14.36
C ALA A 83 14.11 -19.15 -13.95
N LYS A 84 14.33 -18.17 -14.84
CA LYS A 84 15.05 -16.93 -14.49
C LYS A 84 14.30 -16.13 -13.43
N ILE A 85 12.99 -15.96 -13.57
CA ILE A 85 12.16 -15.22 -12.62
C ILE A 85 12.12 -15.94 -11.25
N CYS A 86 11.92 -17.26 -11.23
CA CYS A 86 12.01 -18.06 -10.00
C CYS A 86 13.36 -17.86 -9.29
N LYS A 87 14.46 -17.86 -10.04
CA LYS A 87 15.79 -17.63 -9.47
C LYS A 87 15.91 -16.25 -8.83
N VAL A 88 15.33 -15.21 -9.42
CA VAL A 88 15.27 -13.85 -8.82
C VAL A 88 14.56 -13.90 -7.47
N TYR A 89 13.36 -14.47 -7.40
CA TYR A 89 12.62 -14.58 -6.13
C TYR A 89 13.39 -15.39 -5.07
N GLU A 90 14.03 -16.49 -5.46
CA GLU A 90 14.84 -17.32 -4.54
C GLU A 90 16.08 -16.59 -4.01
N LEU A 91 16.71 -15.75 -4.83
CA LEU A 91 17.86 -14.96 -4.39
C LEU A 91 17.42 -13.82 -3.46
N ALA A 92 16.30 -13.17 -3.76
CA ALA A 92 15.70 -12.15 -2.90
C ALA A 92 15.31 -12.71 -1.53
N GLU A 93 14.68 -13.89 -1.48
CA GLU A 93 14.35 -14.62 -0.25
C GLU A 93 15.60 -14.87 0.60
N LYS A 94 16.69 -15.35 -0.02
CA LYS A 94 17.93 -15.71 0.69
C LYS A 94 18.70 -14.51 1.25
N THR A 95 18.55 -13.35 0.63
CA THR A 95 19.33 -12.15 0.94
C THR A 95 18.53 -11.08 1.68
N GLY A 96 17.20 -11.20 1.70
CA GLY A 96 16.32 -10.21 2.32
C GLY A 96 16.34 -8.87 1.58
N ALA A 97 16.33 -8.89 0.25
CA ALA A 97 16.32 -7.71 -0.60
C ALA A 97 15.01 -7.59 -1.41
N PRO A 98 14.49 -6.37 -1.66
CA PRO A 98 13.27 -6.17 -2.44
C PRO A 98 13.34 -6.73 -3.87
N VAL A 99 12.16 -6.97 -4.45
CA VAL A 99 12.01 -7.40 -5.84
C VAL A 99 11.18 -6.41 -6.65
N VAL A 100 11.70 -5.99 -7.80
CA VAL A 100 10.94 -5.23 -8.81
C VAL A 100 10.72 -6.09 -10.06
N GLY A 101 9.46 -6.40 -10.37
CA GLY A 101 9.08 -7.11 -11.58
C GLY A 101 8.50 -6.14 -12.61
N ILE A 102 9.13 -6.03 -13.78
CA ILE A 102 8.65 -5.19 -14.89
C ILE A 102 7.99 -6.09 -15.94
N TYR A 103 6.67 -5.96 -16.07
CA TYR A 103 5.82 -6.82 -16.86
C TYR A 103 5.49 -6.19 -18.22
N ASP A 104 5.67 -7.01 -19.27
CA ASP A 104 5.41 -6.69 -20.67
C ASP A 104 5.41 -8.02 -21.47
N SER A 105 4.31 -8.76 -21.32
CA SER A 105 4.11 -10.14 -21.78
C SER A 105 2.66 -10.40 -22.19
N ILE A 106 2.49 -10.97 -23.38
CA ILE A 106 1.19 -11.42 -23.90
C ILE A 106 0.68 -12.75 -23.28
N GLY A 107 1.37 -13.29 -22.28
CA GLY A 107 0.98 -14.52 -21.59
C GLY A 107 1.95 -15.68 -21.85
N ALA A 108 1.44 -16.89 -22.10
CA ALA A 108 2.26 -18.10 -22.20
C ALA A 108 2.80 -18.34 -23.62
N ARG A 109 4.03 -18.84 -23.73
CA ARG A 109 4.55 -19.40 -24.98
C ARG A 109 3.86 -20.73 -25.28
N LEU A 110 2.91 -20.71 -26.22
CA LEU A 110 2.00 -21.84 -26.47
C LEU A 110 2.68 -23.07 -27.09
N ASN A 111 3.82 -22.92 -27.76
CA ASN A 111 4.55 -24.07 -28.31
C ASN A 111 5.20 -24.97 -27.23
N GLU A 112 5.29 -24.50 -25.98
CA GLU A 112 5.72 -25.29 -24.81
C GLU A 112 4.52 -25.95 -24.07
N SER A 113 3.28 -25.72 -24.54
CA SER A 113 2.06 -26.44 -24.16
C SER A 113 1.86 -26.58 -22.64
N CYS A 114 1.45 -27.75 -22.15
CA CYS A 114 1.11 -28.01 -20.75
C CYS A 114 2.24 -27.74 -19.75
N GLU A 115 3.50 -27.74 -20.19
CA GLU A 115 4.63 -27.46 -19.30
C GLU A 115 4.61 -26.02 -18.79
N MET A 116 3.99 -25.09 -19.53
CA MET A 116 3.81 -23.72 -19.07
C MET A 116 2.91 -23.62 -17.84
N LEU A 117 1.95 -24.53 -17.65
CA LEU A 117 1.11 -24.54 -16.45
C LEU A 117 1.95 -24.76 -15.19
N ALA A 118 2.92 -25.68 -15.25
CA ALA A 118 3.85 -25.92 -14.16
C ALA A 118 4.78 -24.72 -13.94
N ALA A 119 5.33 -24.16 -15.03
CA ALA A 119 6.23 -23.01 -14.95
C ALA A 119 5.57 -21.76 -14.33
N TYR A 120 4.34 -21.43 -14.73
CA TYR A 120 3.56 -20.35 -14.11
C TYR A 120 3.24 -20.65 -12.64
N GLY A 121 2.88 -21.91 -12.33
CA GLY A 121 2.63 -22.35 -10.97
C GLY A 121 3.84 -22.16 -10.05
N ASP A 122 5.04 -22.49 -10.54
CA ASP A 122 6.28 -22.32 -9.79
C ASP A 122 6.57 -20.84 -9.50
N VAL A 123 6.45 -19.96 -10.51
CA VAL A 123 6.66 -18.51 -10.33
C VAL A 123 5.64 -17.94 -9.34
N MET A 124 4.37 -18.30 -9.51
CA MET A 124 3.29 -17.84 -8.63
C MET A 124 3.48 -18.31 -7.19
N LEU A 125 3.90 -19.55 -6.98
CA LEU A 125 4.18 -20.09 -5.65
C LEU A 125 5.33 -19.32 -4.97
N LYS A 126 6.40 -19.00 -5.71
CA LYS A 126 7.54 -18.23 -5.18
C LYS A 126 7.15 -16.80 -4.82
N ALA A 127 6.44 -16.10 -5.70
CA ALA A 127 5.96 -14.73 -5.44
C ALA A 127 5.04 -14.67 -4.21
N ASN A 128 4.08 -15.59 -4.10
CA ASN A 128 3.16 -15.64 -2.96
C ASN A 128 3.85 -15.97 -1.64
N ASN A 129 4.78 -16.93 -1.62
CA ASN A 129 5.50 -17.29 -0.40
C ASN A 129 6.46 -16.18 0.07
N LEU A 130 6.83 -15.25 -0.81
CA LEU A 130 7.66 -14.11 -0.50
C LEU A 130 6.86 -12.91 0.07
N SER A 131 5.53 -12.94 -0.01
CA SER A 131 4.65 -11.88 0.50
C SER A 131 4.90 -11.61 1.99
N GLY A 132 5.10 -10.33 2.34
CA GLY A 132 5.41 -9.91 3.70
C GLY A 132 6.79 -10.32 4.22
N VAL A 133 7.69 -10.82 3.35
CA VAL A 133 9.10 -11.13 3.69
C VAL A 133 10.03 -10.04 3.17
N VAL A 134 9.97 -9.76 1.86
CA VAL A 134 10.63 -8.61 1.23
C VAL A 134 9.60 -7.84 0.41
N PRO A 135 9.74 -6.51 0.24
CA PRO A 135 8.83 -5.76 -0.62
C PRO A 135 8.87 -6.24 -2.06
N GLN A 136 7.69 -6.42 -2.65
CA GLN A 136 7.50 -6.77 -4.04
C GLN A 136 6.76 -5.63 -4.77
N ILE A 137 7.38 -5.08 -5.82
CA ILE A 137 6.80 -4.02 -6.65
C ILE A 137 6.62 -4.57 -8.07
N ALA A 138 5.40 -4.48 -8.60
CA ALA A 138 5.10 -4.79 -9.99
C ALA A 138 4.95 -3.51 -10.81
N VAL A 139 5.69 -3.40 -11.92
CA VAL A 139 5.55 -2.34 -12.91
C VAL A 139 4.92 -2.93 -14.16
N ILE A 140 3.70 -2.51 -14.49
CA ILE A 140 3.00 -2.92 -15.70
C ILE A 140 3.32 -1.89 -16.79
N ALA A 141 4.25 -2.25 -17.67
CA ALA A 141 4.82 -1.38 -18.70
C ALA A 141 4.35 -1.73 -20.13
N GLY A 142 3.36 -2.63 -20.23
CA GLY A 142 2.80 -3.16 -21.47
C GLY A 142 1.73 -4.21 -21.13
N PRO A 143 1.41 -5.13 -22.05
CA PRO A 143 0.52 -6.24 -21.75
C PRO A 143 0.99 -7.07 -20.55
N CYS A 144 0.09 -7.41 -19.66
CA CYS A 144 0.28 -8.33 -18.55
C CYS A 144 -1.01 -9.13 -18.44
N LEU A 145 -1.05 -10.26 -19.15
CA LEU A 145 -2.28 -10.99 -19.44
C LEU A 145 -2.26 -12.40 -18.84
N GLY A 146 -3.44 -12.94 -18.50
CA GLY A 146 -3.59 -14.32 -18.06
C GLY A 146 -2.85 -14.62 -16.75
N ALA A 147 -2.11 -15.72 -16.69
CA ALA A 147 -1.42 -16.12 -15.47
C ALA A 147 -0.33 -15.13 -15.03
N SER A 148 0.29 -14.37 -15.95
CA SER A 148 1.24 -13.30 -15.60
C SER A 148 0.58 -12.21 -14.77
N SER A 149 -0.68 -11.85 -15.05
CA SER A 149 -1.37 -10.80 -14.32
C SER A 149 -1.67 -11.21 -12.88
N MET A 150 -1.95 -12.49 -12.64
CA MET A 150 -2.10 -13.04 -11.29
C MET A 150 -0.80 -12.95 -10.48
N ILE A 151 0.36 -13.18 -11.11
CA ILE A 151 1.67 -13.04 -10.44
C ILE A 151 1.93 -11.58 -10.10
N ALA A 152 1.70 -10.66 -11.05
CA ALA A 152 1.90 -9.23 -10.80
C ALA A 152 0.94 -8.68 -9.73
N ALA A 153 -0.31 -9.15 -9.70
CA ALA A 153 -1.31 -8.74 -8.71
C ALA A 153 -0.98 -9.19 -7.27
N ALA A 154 -0.12 -10.21 -7.13
CA ALA A 154 0.37 -10.68 -5.83
C ALA A 154 1.45 -9.78 -5.22
N ALA A 155 1.99 -8.82 -5.99
CA ALA A 155 2.93 -7.83 -5.47
C ALA A 155 2.27 -6.91 -4.42
N ASP A 156 3.09 -6.34 -3.56
CA ASP A 156 2.62 -5.44 -2.51
C ASP A 156 2.12 -4.12 -3.09
N VAL A 157 2.85 -3.59 -4.10
CA VAL A 157 2.50 -2.36 -4.82
C VAL A 157 2.54 -2.62 -6.33
N VAL A 158 1.51 -2.16 -7.03
CA VAL A 158 1.40 -2.24 -8.50
C VAL A 158 1.40 -0.83 -9.08
N ILE A 159 2.33 -0.57 -9.99
CA ILE A 159 2.47 0.67 -10.74
C ILE A 159 2.14 0.36 -12.20
N MET A 160 1.27 1.14 -12.83
CA MET A 160 0.84 0.89 -14.21
C MET A 160 1.01 2.14 -15.06
N SER A 161 1.71 1.99 -16.20
CA SER A 161 1.81 3.06 -17.21
C SER A 161 0.53 3.17 -18.04
N GLU A 162 0.33 4.29 -18.73
CA GLU A 162 -0.78 4.46 -19.69
C GLU A 162 -0.80 3.40 -20.80
N ASP A 163 0.38 2.96 -21.26
CA ASP A 163 0.52 1.88 -22.25
C ASP A 163 0.32 0.46 -21.66
N GLY A 164 0.09 0.36 -20.35
CA GLY A 164 -0.10 -0.92 -19.66
C GLY A 164 -1.45 -1.54 -19.99
N GLN A 165 -1.51 -2.88 -19.98
CA GLN A 165 -2.77 -3.62 -20.04
C GLN A 165 -2.73 -4.75 -19.03
N PHE A 166 -3.59 -4.70 -18.00
CA PHE A 166 -3.54 -5.58 -16.83
C PHE A 166 -4.83 -6.38 -16.69
N ALA A 167 -4.90 -7.56 -17.31
CA ALA A 167 -6.13 -8.35 -17.41
C ALA A 167 -5.91 -9.84 -17.13
N LEU A 168 -6.95 -10.53 -16.66
CA LEU A 168 -6.97 -11.99 -16.65
C LEU A 168 -7.25 -12.53 -18.07
N GLN A 169 -8.06 -11.82 -18.85
CA GLN A 169 -8.43 -12.18 -20.20
C GLN A 169 -7.27 -11.96 -21.16
N THR A 170 -6.98 -12.93 -22.02
CA THR A 170 -5.84 -12.87 -22.96
C THR A 170 -6.07 -11.95 -24.15
N ASN A 171 -7.31 -11.47 -24.36
CA ASN A 171 -7.62 -10.40 -25.30
C ASN A 171 -7.43 -9.01 -24.67
N GLY A 172 -7.16 -8.94 -23.36
CA GLY A 172 -6.91 -7.71 -22.64
C GLY A 172 -8.14 -6.85 -22.28
N GLU A 173 -9.35 -7.38 -22.49
CA GLU A 173 -10.60 -6.73 -22.06
C GLU A 173 -10.63 -6.56 -20.54
N GLY A 174 -11.11 -5.41 -20.06
CA GLY A 174 -11.21 -5.13 -18.63
C GLY A 174 -9.89 -4.70 -17.97
N GLY A 175 -8.82 -4.55 -18.75
CA GLY A 175 -7.46 -4.32 -18.24
C GLY A 175 -6.82 -3.01 -18.66
N ASP A 176 -7.57 -2.06 -19.23
CA ASP A 176 -7.00 -0.72 -19.43
C ASP A 176 -6.73 -0.02 -18.09
N LEU A 177 -5.90 1.04 -18.11
CA LEU A 177 -5.48 1.72 -16.89
C LEU A 177 -6.67 2.21 -16.04
N LYS A 178 -7.76 2.65 -16.67
CA LYS A 178 -8.93 3.17 -15.96
C LYS A 178 -9.66 2.02 -15.26
N GLU A 179 -9.98 0.95 -15.96
CA GLU A 179 -10.66 -0.23 -15.41
C GLU A 179 -9.83 -0.90 -14.30
N ALA A 180 -8.52 -1.04 -14.51
CA ALA A 180 -7.60 -1.58 -13.52
C ALA A 180 -7.47 -0.67 -12.27
N SER A 181 -7.56 0.64 -12.43
CA SER A 181 -7.57 1.59 -11.30
C SER A 181 -8.89 1.55 -10.52
N GLU A 182 -10.04 1.55 -11.21
CA GLU A 182 -11.38 1.52 -10.59
C GLU A 182 -11.71 0.19 -9.88
N SER A 183 -10.99 -0.88 -10.25
CA SER A 183 -11.03 -2.18 -9.58
C SER A 183 -10.11 -2.29 -8.36
N GLY A 184 -9.21 -1.33 -8.15
CA GLY A 184 -8.27 -1.33 -7.05
C GLY A 184 -7.03 -2.20 -7.28
N LEU A 185 -6.76 -2.66 -8.50
CA LEU A 185 -5.55 -3.42 -8.80
C LEU A 185 -4.29 -2.53 -8.84
N VAL A 186 -4.45 -1.30 -9.32
CA VAL A 186 -3.35 -0.35 -9.51
C VAL A 186 -3.23 0.58 -8.31
N HIS A 187 -2.04 0.61 -7.72
CA HIS A 187 -1.73 1.48 -6.59
C HIS A 187 -1.26 2.85 -7.07
N LEU A 188 -0.43 2.88 -8.11
CA LEU A 188 0.08 4.11 -8.71
C LEU A 188 -0.06 4.07 -10.23
N THR A 189 -0.51 5.17 -10.82
CA THR A 189 -0.54 5.35 -12.27
C THR A 189 0.70 6.12 -12.73
N ALA A 190 1.12 5.97 -13.98
CA ALA A 190 2.24 6.69 -14.57
C ALA A 190 1.96 6.98 -16.05
N LYS A 191 2.51 8.07 -16.60
CA LYS A 191 2.27 8.42 -18.02
C LYS A 191 2.97 7.46 -18.98
N ASP A 192 4.09 6.88 -18.57
CA ASP A 192 4.93 6.01 -19.37
C ASP A 192 5.74 5.05 -18.47
N ASP A 193 6.45 4.11 -19.10
CA ASP A 193 7.24 3.12 -18.38
C ASP A 193 8.43 3.73 -17.62
N LYS A 194 8.98 4.86 -18.08
CA LYS A 194 10.07 5.58 -17.41
C LYS A 194 9.61 6.19 -16.10
N GLU A 195 8.46 6.86 -16.10
CA GLU A 195 7.84 7.38 -14.88
C GLU A 195 7.44 6.23 -13.95
N ALA A 196 6.92 5.12 -14.48
CA ALA A 196 6.55 3.96 -13.66
C ALA A 196 7.76 3.36 -12.94
N VAL A 197 8.90 3.24 -13.63
CA VAL A 197 10.17 2.78 -13.04
C VAL A 197 10.71 3.80 -12.04
N ALA A 198 10.61 5.11 -12.31
CA ALA A 198 11.02 6.15 -11.37
C ALA A 198 10.21 6.09 -10.06
N LYS A 199 8.89 5.87 -10.13
CA LYS A 199 8.05 5.65 -8.94
C LYS A 199 8.42 4.37 -8.19
N ALA A 200 8.80 3.31 -8.90
CA ALA A 200 9.32 2.11 -8.25
C ALA A 200 10.60 2.41 -7.48
N ARG A 201 11.51 3.24 -8.04
CA ARG A 201 12.72 3.68 -7.33
C ARG A 201 12.39 4.44 -6.06
N GLU A 202 11.51 5.44 -6.16
CA GLU A 202 11.06 6.25 -5.01
C GLU A 202 10.52 5.36 -3.88
N LEU A 203 9.64 4.41 -4.20
CA LEU A 203 9.10 3.47 -3.20
C LEU A 203 10.18 2.62 -2.54
N ILE A 204 11.16 2.10 -3.29
CA ILE A 204 12.25 1.31 -2.70
C ILE A 204 13.00 2.10 -1.62
N THR A 205 13.15 3.42 -1.80
CA THR A 205 13.83 4.27 -0.81
C THR A 205 13.01 4.56 0.45
N LEU A 206 11.70 4.31 0.43
CA LEU A 206 10.82 4.49 1.59
C LEU A 206 10.64 3.21 2.40
N LEU A 207 10.83 2.05 1.77
CA LEU A 207 10.53 0.74 2.34
C LEU A 207 11.77 0.12 3.00
N PRO A 208 11.60 -0.71 4.04
CA PRO A 208 12.68 -1.54 4.54
C PRO A 208 13.06 -2.58 3.48
N SER A 209 14.30 -3.08 3.50
CA SER A 209 14.72 -4.13 2.58
C SER A 209 13.94 -5.45 2.77
N ASN A 210 13.47 -5.71 3.99
CA ASN A 210 12.74 -6.91 4.40
C ASN A 210 12.02 -6.67 5.74
N ASN A 211 11.23 -7.65 6.18
CA ASN A 211 10.42 -7.58 7.41
C ASN A 211 11.20 -7.64 8.74
N LEU A 212 12.53 -7.78 8.71
CA LEU A 212 13.39 -7.75 9.90
C LEU A 212 14.14 -6.42 10.05
N SER A 213 14.17 -5.61 9.01
CA SER A 213 14.82 -4.29 8.98
C SER A 213 13.80 -3.19 9.23
N GLY A 214 14.23 -2.10 9.86
CA GLY A 214 13.44 -0.86 9.91
C GLY A 214 13.48 -0.13 8.56
N ALA A 215 12.46 0.67 8.28
CA ALA A 215 12.48 1.61 7.17
C ALA A 215 13.63 2.63 7.37
N PRO A 216 14.24 3.12 6.28
CA PRO A 216 15.29 4.13 6.39
C PRO A 216 14.73 5.43 6.98
N ILE A 217 15.52 6.08 7.84
CA ILE A 217 15.22 7.44 8.30
C ILE A 217 15.92 8.39 7.33
N THR A 218 15.15 9.27 6.70
CA THR A 218 15.66 10.24 5.72
C THR A 218 15.63 11.66 6.25
N ASP A 219 16.24 12.59 5.51
CA ASP A 219 16.01 14.02 5.73
C ASP A 219 14.51 14.35 5.66
N PHE A 220 14.12 15.37 6.43
CA PHE A 220 12.73 15.81 6.55
C PHE A 220 12.59 17.29 6.24
N ALA A 221 11.40 17.66 5.79
CA ALA A 221 10.96 19.03 5.61
C ALA A 221 9.75 19.27 6.51
N ASP A 222 9.70 20.43 7.17
CA ASP A 222 8.52 20.83 7.93
C ASP A 222 7.32 21.01 6.99
N SER A 223 6.12 20.72 7.50
CA SER A 223 4.90 21.06 6.75
C SER A 223 4.73 22.58 6.73
N ALA A 224 4.32 23.10 5.57
CA ALA A 224 3.97 24.51 5.37
C ALA A 224 2.46 24.71 5.15
N ALA A 225 1.66 23.63 5.17
CA ALA A 225 0.24 23.70 4.83
C ALA A 225 -0.63 23.93 6.06
N GLU A 226 -1.66 24.76 5.90
CA GLU A 226 -2.76 24.86 6.85
C GLU A 226 -3.83 23.82 6.51
N THR A 227 -4.53 23.30 7.53
CA THR A 227 -5.64 22.35 7.35
C THR A 227 -6.97 23.06 7.54
N ASP A 228 -7.96 22.68 6.73
CA ASP A 228 -9.37 23.06 6.93
C ASP A 228 -10.03 22.27 8.08
N GLY A 229 -9.37 21.21 8.53
CA GLY A 229 -9.80 20.32 9.58
C GLY A 229 -10.92 19.34 9.22
N GLU A 230 -11.35 19.30 7.96
CA GLU A 230 -12.43 18.44 7.50
C GLU A 230 -11.94 17.36 6.53
N SER A 231 -11.18 17.75 5.50
CA SER A 231 -10.68 16.85 4.46
C SER A 231 -9.44 16.09 4.94
N GLY A 232 -9.42 14.78 4.70
CA GLY A 232 -8.24 13.95 4.95
C GLY A 232 -7.03 14.44 4.16
N ALA A 233 -7.22 14.91 2.92
CA ALA A 233 -6.15 15.45 2.10
C ALA A 233 -5.51 16.70 2.74
N SER A 234 -6.33 17.62 3.26
CA SER A 234 -5.84 18.85 3.91
C SER A 234 -5.06 18.54 5.19
N ILE A 235 -5.55 17.57 5.98
CA ILE A 235 -4.92 17.15 7.23
C ILE A 235 -3.58 16.47 6.93
N ILE A 236 -3.52 15.58 5.94
CA ILE A 236 -2.27 14.93 5.54
C ILE A 236 -1.23 15.97 5.13
N ALA A 237 -1.60 16.93 4.28
CA ALA A 237 -0.69 17.99 3.83
C ALA A 237 -0.15 18.83 5.00
N ALA A 238 -0.99 19.15 5.99
CA ALA A 238 -0.61 19.95 7.16
C ALA A 238 0.26 19.20 8.18
N VAL A 239 0.20 17.86 8.21
CA VAL A 239 0.85 17.06 9.26
C VAL A 239 2.09 16.32 8.77
N MET A 240 2.07 15.77 7.56
CA MET A 240 3.19 14.99 7.02
C MET A 240 4.33 15.90 6.54
N ASP A 241 5.52 15.35 6.35
CA ASP A 241 6.64 16.06 5.76
C ASP A 241 6.27 16.56 4.36
N GLN A 242 6.70 17.77 4.02
CA GLN A 242 6.34 18.40 2.75
C GLN A 242 6.72 17.49 1.56
N ASP A 243 5.81 17.41 0.57
CA ASP A 243 5.98 16.66 -0.68
C ASP A 243 6.32 15.16 -0.48
N SER A 244 5.99 14.58 0.67
CA SER A 244 6.31 13.17 1.00
C SER A 244 5.17 12.18 0.80
N PHE A 245 3.93 12.65 0.66
CA PHE A 245 2.77 11.76 0.60
C PHE A 245 2.61 11.15 -0.79
N ILE A 246 2.71 9.82 -0.85
CA ILE A 246 2.44 9.01 -2.03
C ILE A 246 1.10 8.32 -1.83
N GLU A 247 0.06 8.88 -2.44
CA GLU A 247 -1.29 8.32 -2.37
C GLU A 247 -1.38 7.00 -3.15
N PHE A 248 -1.89 5.96 -2.51
CA PHE A 248 -2.18 4.68 -3.13
C PHE A 248 -3.64 4.62 -3.57
N GLN A 249 -3.88 4.08 -4.76
CA GLN A 249 -5.20 3.75 -5.28
C GLN A 249 -6.15 4.96 -5.25
N ALA A 250 -5.71 6.13 -5.71
CA ALA A 250 -6.50 7.37 -5.68
C ALA A 250 -7.88 7.24 -6.36
N GLY A 251 -8.00 6.38 -7.38
CA GLY A 251 -9.26 6.08 -8.08
C GLY A 251 -10.16 5.02 -7.44
N PHE A 252 -9.83 4.49 -6.26
CA PHE A 252 -10.55 3.38 -5.63
C PHE A 252 -10.82 3.64 -4.14
N GLY A 253 -12.07 3.45 -3.72
CA GLY A 253 -12.47 3.54 -2.31
C GLY A 253 -12.31 4.94 -1.73
N ALA A 254 -13.06 5.90 -2.26
CA ALA A 254 -12.95 7.32 -1.93
C ALA A 254 -13.19 7.65 -0.46
N GLY A 255 -13.88 6.79 0.31
CA GLY A 255 -14.11 7.01 1.73
C GLY A 255 -12.83 7.14 2.59
N PHE A 256 -11.70 6.59 2.13
CA PHE A 256 -10.40 6.77 2.76
C PHE A 256 -9.30 7.14 1.74
N ILE A 257 -8.55 8.19 2.07
CA ILE A 257 -7.25 8.45 1.47
C ILE A 257 -6.22 7.57 2.19
N THR A 258 -5.43 6.84 1.42
CA THR A 258 -4.41 5.94 1.99
C THR A 258 -3.12 6.03 1.20
N GLY A 259 -1.98 5.87 1.86
CA GLY A 259 -0.69 5.89 1.19
C GLY A 259 0.48 5.81 2.16
N LEU A 260 1.66 6.08 1.64
CA LEU A 260 2.86 6.24 2.45
C LEU A 260 3.23 7.72 2.52
N ALA A 261 3.77 8.15 3.65
CA ALA A 261 4.30 9.48 3.85
C ALA A 261 5.56 9.43 4.70
N LYS A 262 6.17 10.60 4.94
CA LYS A 262 7.17 10.77 5.98
C LYS A 262 6.64 11.67 7.10
N LEU A 263 7.02 11.36 8.33
CA LEU A 263 6.80 12.22 9.50
C LEU A 263 8.10 12.35 10.30
N GLY A 264 8.73 13.52 10.21
CA GLY A 264 10.05 13.77 10.77
C GLY A 264 11.08 12.77 10.25
N GLY A 265 11.01 12.44 8.97
CA GLY A 265 11.94 11.52 8.29
C GLY A 265 11.60 10.04 8.43
N ASN A 266 10.62 9.66 9.27
CA ASN A 266 10.17 8.28 9.40
C ASN A 266 9.10 7.95 8.35
N THR A 267 9.26 6.85 7.62
CA THR A 267 8.18 6.33 6.76
C THR A 267 6.99 5.89 7.62
N VAL A 268 5.80 6.34 7.25
CA VAL A 268 4.54 5.99 7.90
C VAL A 268 3.48 5.63 6.87
N GLY A 269 2.63 4.66 7.20
CA GLY A 269 1.37 4.42 6.50
C GLY A 269 0.31 5.36 7.01
N VAL A 270 -0.46 5.95 6.09
CA VAL A 270 -1.51 6.92 6.44
C VAL A 270 -2.87 6.41 6.00
N VAL A 271 -3.86 6.51 6.87
CA VAL A 271 -5.28 6.28 6.56
C VAL A 271 -6.06 7.51 7.04
N ALA A 272 -6.69 8.26 6.15
CA ALA A 272 -7.48 9.44 6.50
C ALA A 272 -8.90 9.34 5.95
N SER A 273 -9.89 9.59 6.80
CA SER A 273 -11.29 9.72 6.38
C SER A 273 -11.47 10.90 5.41
N GLU A 274 -12.12 10.64 4.28
CA GLU A 274 -12.54 11.69 3.34
C GLU A 274 -14.08 11.78 3.26
N GLU A 275 -14.78 10.67 3.48
CA GLU A 275 -16.24 10.64 3.54
C GLU A 275 -16.75 10.25 4.94
N LYS A 276 -17.96 10.72 5.29
CA LYS A 276 -18.61 10.38 6.56
C LYS A 276 -19.08 8.92 6.65
N THR A 277 -19.16 8.21 5.52
CA THR A 277 -19.52 6.79 5.49
C THR A 277 -18.41 5.99 4.83
N ALA A 278 -17.77 5.10 5.59
CA ALA A 278 -16.73 4.22 5.07
C ALA A 278 -17.34 3.13 4.19
N ASP A 279 -17.13 3.22 2.87
CA ASP A 279 -17.60 2.24 1.90
C ASP A 279 -16.75 0.95 1.91
N GLY A 280 -17.23 -0.08 1.20
CA GLY A 280 -16.58 -1.40 1.20
C GLY A 280 -15.22 -1.42 0.49
N LYS A 281 -15.06 -0.66 -0.59
CA LYS A 281 -13.79 -0.48 -1.31
C LYS A 281 -12.81 0.33 -0.46
N ALA A 282 -13.27 1.39 0.19
CA ALA A 282 -12.44 2.17 1.12
C ALA A 282 -11.91 1.31 2.27
N CYS A 283 -12.77 0.48 2.88
CA CYS A 283 -12.35 -0.44 3.94
C CYS A 283 -11.37 -1.51 3.44
N GLU A 284 -11.52 -1.98 2.20
CA GLU A 284 -10.58 -2.92 1.58
C GLU A 284 -9.21 -2.30 1.32
N LYS A 285 -9.19 -1.09 0.75
CA LYS A 285 -8.00 -0.27 0.53
C LYS A 285 -7.24 -0.03 1.84
N ALA A 286 -7.92 0.48 2.87
CA ALA A 286 -7.31 0.74 4.17
C ALA A 286 -6.83 -0.55 4.87
N ALA A 287 -7.61 -1.64 4.82
CA ALA A 287 -7.19 -2.91 5.40
C ALA A 287 -5.93 -3.47 4.74
N ARG A 288 -5.80 -3.38 3.41
CA ARG A 288 -4.60 -3.82 2.69
C ARG A 288 -3.39 -2.98 3.09
N LEU A 289 -3.51 -1.65 3.18
CA LEU A 289 -2.41 -0.79 3.63
C LEU A 289 -1.95 -1.12 5.05
N VAL A 290 -2.88 -1.31 5.99
CA VAL A 290 -2.54 -1.65 7.39
C VAL A 290 -1.76 -2.96 7.47
N ARG A 291 -2.16 -3.98 6.71
CA ARG A 291 -1.44 -5.26 6.64
C ARG A 291 -0.06 -5.12 6.01
N PHE A 292 0.04 -4.34 4.94
CA PHE A 292 1.32 -4.03 4.30
C PHE A 292 2.27 -3.34 5.29
N CYS A 293 1.79 -2.32 5.99
CA CYS A 293 2.59 -1.60 6.97
C CYS A 293 3.00 -2.51 8.14
N ASP A 294 2.10 -3.35 8.63
CA ASP A 294 2.42 -4.32 9.68
C ASP A 294 3.49 -5.33 9.25
N ALA A 295 3.38 -5.88 8.03
CA ALA A 295 4.33 -6.85 7.50
C ALA A 295 5.76 -6.28 7.40
N PHE A 296 5.89 -4.97 7.22
CA PHE A 296 7.17 -4.28 7.07
C PHE A 296 7.51 -3.35 8.24
N ALA A 297 6.86 -3.53 9.40
CA ALA A 297 7.10 -2.73 10.61
C ALA A 297 7.02 -1.20 10.40
N ILE A 298 6.20 -0.76 9.45
CA ILE A 298 5.92 0.65 9.17
C ILE A 298 4.79 1.09 10.13
N PRO A 299 4.94 2.17 10.90
CA PRO A 299 3.86 2.71 11.74
C PRO A 299 2.65 3.15 10.92
N VAL A 300 1.44 3.02 11.49
CA VAL A 300 0.20 3.51 10.87
C VAL A 300 -0.32 4.71 11.65
N ILE A 301 -0.59 5.81 10.93
CA ILE A 301 -1.26 7.00 11.43
C ILE A 301 -2.65 7.08 10.82
N THR A 302 -3.67 7.20 11.67
CA THR A 302 -5.08 7.17 11.26
C THR A 302 -5.78 8.48 11.62
N PHE A 303 -6.25 9.23 10.63
CA PHE A 303 -7.09 10.42 10.84
C PHE A 303 -8.57 10.04 10.69
N VAL A 304 -9.34 10.19 11.76
CA VAL A 304 -10.72 9.68 11.86
C VAL A 304 -11.73 10.81 11.81
N ASN A 305 -12.57 10.76 10.77
CA ASN A 305 -13.68 11.69 10.56
C ASN A 305 -14.84 10.99 9.83
N ALA A 306 -15.41 9.96 10.47
CA ALA A 306 -16.49 9.16 9.88
C ALA A 306 -17.59 8.81 10.90
N GLU A 307 -18.83 8.81 10.42
CA GLU A 307 -20.01 8.52 11.23
C GLU A 307 -20.42 7.05 11.20
N SER A 308 -20.15 6.35 10.10
CA SER A 308 -20.65 4.98 9.90
C SER A 308 -19.86 4.16 8.88
N PHE A 309 -20.17 2.85 8.83
CA PHE A 309 -19.77 1.94 7.76
C PHE A 309 -20.96 1.63 6.86
N CYS A 310 -20.71 1.38 5.58
CA CYS A 310 -21.79 1.00 4.65
C CYS A 310 -22.43 -0.36 4.98
N CYS A 311 -21.68 -1.29 5.59
CA CYS A 311 -22.17 -2.61 6.00
C CYS A 311 -21.26 -3.27 7.05
N ILE A 312 -21.80 -4.31 7.70
CA ILE A 312 -21.07 -5.11 8.71
C ILE A 312 -19.80 -5.73 8.12
N LYS A 313 -19.83 -6.19 6.87
CA LYS A 313 -18.65 -6.80 6.20
C LYS A 313 -17.49 -5.80 6.10
N ALA A 314 -17.78 -4.55 5.75
CA ALA A 314 -16.77 -3.49 5.66
C ALA A 314 -16.17 -3.18 7.04
N ALA A 315 -17.02 -3.03 8.06
CA ALA A 315 -16.60 -2.79 9.44
C ALA A 315 -15.71 -3.93 9.97
N CYS A 316 -16.13 -5.18 9.77
CA CYS A 316 -15.35 -6.36 10.19
C CYS A 316 -13.99 -6.42 9.51
N LYS A 317 -13.93 -6.28 8.18
CA LYS A 317 -12.67 -6.37 7.42
C LYS A 317 -11.64 -5.37 7.95
N LEU A 318 -12.03 -4.11 8.14
CA LEU A 318 -11.12 -3.08 8.59
C LEU A 318 -10.70 -3.27 10.05
N THR A 319 -11.66 -3.58 10.94
CA THR A 319 -11.36 -3.87 12.35
C THR A 319 -10.39 -5.03 12.50
N ASN A 320 -10.55 -6.08 11.69
CA ASN A 320 -9.68 -7.26 11.71
C ASN A 320 -8.23 -6.90 11.35
N ALA A 321 -8.03 -6.06 10.34
CA ALA A 321 -6.70 -5.62 9.91
C ALA A 321 -5.98 -4.80 11.00
N TYR A 322 -6.68 -3.88 11.65
CA TYR A 322 -6.12 -3.13 12.79
C TYR A 322 -5.85 -4.03 14.00
N ALA A 323 -6.78 -4.93 14.32
CA ALA A 323 -6.70 -5.80 15.48
C ALA A 323 -5.56 -6.83 15.38
N GLU A 324 -5.22 -7.30 14.18
CA GLU A 324 -4.09 -8.22 13.97
C GLU A 324 -2.74 -7.49 13.96
N ALA A 325 -2.70 -6.27 13.42
CA ALA A 325 -1.48 -5.49 13.27
C ALA A 325 -0.78 -5.24 14.61
N THR A 326 0.54 -5.45 14.61
CA THR A 326 1.45 -5.30 15.75
C THR A 326 2.36 -4.09 15.66
N THR A 327 2.53 -3.51 14.46
CA THR A 327 3.20 -2.22 14.27
C THR A 327 2.58 -1.11 15.15
N ALA A 328 3.33 -0.01 15.31
CA ALA A 328 2.85 1.18 16.00
C ALA A 328 1.61 1.73 15.30
N LYS A 329 0.55 2.02 16.05
CA LYS A 329 -0.72 2.55 15.54
C LYS A 329 -1.12 3.75 16.37
N ILE A 330 -1.23 4.90 15.72
CA ILE A 330 -1.61 6.16 16.37
C ILE A 330 -2.81 6.74 15.63
N SER A 331 -3.84 7.15 16.37
CA SER A 331 -5.06 7.71 15.78
C SER A 331 -5.28 9.14 16.23
N VAL A 332 -5.79 9.98 15.33
CA VAL A 332 -6.21 11.35 15.61
C VAL A 332 -7.65 11.49 15.15
N ILE A 333 -8.56 11.70 16.10
CA ILE A 333 -9.97 11.93 15.81
C ILE A 333 -10.13 13.42 15.54
N THR A 334 -10.37 13.78 14.28
CA THR A 334 -10.44 15.18 13.82
C THR A 334 -11.88 15.70 13.73
N GLY A 335 -12.84 14.79 13.56
CA GLY A 335 -14.28 15.08 13.56
C GLY A 335 -15.08 13.96 14.21
N GLU A 336 -15.96 13.29 13.47
CA GLU A 336 -16.82 12.25 14.02
C GLU A 336 -16.14 10.88 14.15
N ALA A 337 -16.43 10.19 15.25
CA ALA A 337 -16.09 8.79 15.46
C ALA A 337 -17.18 8.10 16.29
N TYR A 338 -18.16 7.48 15.62
CA TYR A 338 -19.31 6.88 16.29
C TYR A 338 -19.30 5.35 16.28
N GLY A 339 -19.58 4.76 17.44
CA GLY A 339 -19.80 3.32 17.61
C GLY A 339 -18.71 2.47 16.95
N ALA A 340 -19.10 1.75 15.89
CA ALA A 340 -18.20 0.86 15.16
C ALA A 340 -16.99 1.59 14.54
N VAL A 341 -17.15 2.85 14.09
CA VAL A 341 -16.03 3.61 13.50
C VAL A 341 -14.94 3.84 14.53
N TYR A 342 -15.32 4.34 15.72
CA TYR A 342 -14.39 4.51 16.82
C TYR A 342 -13.71 3.17 17.17
N MET A 343 -14.49 2.09 17.31
CA MET A 343 -13.94 0.77 17.63
C MET A 343 -12.91 0.29 16.60
N ALA A 344 -13.19 0.50 15.31
CA ALA A 344 -12.36 -0.01 14.21
C ALA A 344 -11.07 0.80 13.98
N LEU A 345 -11.06 2.10 14.32
CA LEU A 345 -10.01 3.03 13.91
C LEU A 345 -9.27 3.74 15.05
N ALA A 346 -9.86 3.87 16.23
CA ALA A 346 -9.30 4.68 17.32
C ALA A 346 -9.35 4.01 18.70
N GLY A 347 -10.25 3.04 18.88
CA GLY A 347 -10.51 2.40 20.16
C GLY A 347 -9.67 1.15 20.41
N ALA A 348 -9.91 0.53 21.57
CA ALA A 348 -9.20 -0.67 22.01
C ALA A 348 -9.27 -1.85 21.02
N ALA A 349 -10.37 -2.00 20.26
CA ALA A 349 -10.48 -3.07 19.27
C ALA A 349 -9.50 -2.89 18.09
N ALA A 350 -9.15 -1.65 17.75
CA ALA A 350 -8.12 -1.34 16.76
C ALA A 350 -6.69 -1.56 17.28
N GLY A 351 -6.51 -1.81 18.59
CA GLY A 351 -5.20 -1.99 19.22
C GLY A 351 -4.29 -0.77 19.06
N VAL A 352 -4.90 0.42 19.02
CA VAL A 352 -4.22 1.72 18.93
C VAL A 352 -3.39 1.94 20.19
N ASP A 353 -2.14 2.38 20.01
CA ASP A 353 -1.21 2.64 21.11
C ASP A 353 -1.46 4.02 21.74
N VAL A 354 -1.77 5.00 20.90
CA VAL A 354 -2.07 6.38 21.30
C VAL A 354 -3.19 6.93 20.41
N ALA A 355 -4.23 7.47 21.03
CA ALA A 355 -5.35 8.12 20.40
C ALA A 355 -5.42 9.57 20.90
N TYR A 356 -5.40 10.52 19.97
CA TYR A 356 -5.62 11.94 20.22
C TYR A 356 -6.99 12.35 19.67
N ALA A 357 -7.56 13.41 20.24
CA ALA A 357 -8.76 14.04 19.68
C ALA A 357 -8.53 15.54 19.52
N TRP A 358 -9.10 16.13 18.47
CA TRP A 358 -9.21 17.58 18.36
C TRP A 358 -10.37 18.11 19.20
N PRO A 359 -10.40 19.41 19.54
CA PRO A 359 -11.47 19.99 20.37
C PRO A 359 -12.84 19.93 19.69
N THR A 360 -12.86 19.84 18.35
CA THR A 360 -14.06 19.72 17.51
C THR A 360 -14.53 18.29 17.33
N ALA A 361 -13.77 17.29 17.79
CA ALA A 361 -14.12 15.89 17.60
C ALA A 361 -15.41 15.51 18.34
N SER A 362 -16.20 14.61 17.76
CA SER A 362 -17.38 14.06 18.42
C SER A 362 -17.28 12.54 18.50
N ILE A 363 -17.25 12.03 19.74
CA ILE A 363 -16.99 10.62 20.05
C ILE A 363 -18.17 10.09 20.84
N SER A 364 -18.84 9.05 20.34
CA SER A 364 -20.03 8.51 21.00
C SER A 364 -20.26 7.05 20.68
N ALA A 365 -20.89 6.31 21.60
CA ALA A 365 -21.26 4.91 21.40
C ALA A 365 -22.31 4.72 20.28
N LEU A 366 -23.15 5.72 20.05
CA LEU A 366 -24.16 5.78 18.99
C LEU A 366 -24.14 7.14 18.31
N ASN A 367 -24.68 7.25 17.09
CA ASN A 367 -24.86 8.55 16.45
C ASN A 367 -25.64 9.49 17.40
N PRO A 368 -25.14 10.71 17.70
CA PRO A 368 -25.76 11.65 18.62
C PRO A 368 -27.24 11.94 18.33
N THR A 369 -27.65 11.90 17.06
CA THR A 369 -29.07 12.07 16.66
C THR A 369 -29.99 11.03 17.27
N THR A 370 -29.49 9.79 17.42
CA THR A 370 -30.21 8.67 18.02
C THR A 370 -30.05 8.66 19.53
N ALA A 371 -28.81 8.84 20.01
CA ALA A 371 -28.48 8.77 21.42
C ALA A 371 -29.21 9.83 22.26
N ALA A 372 -29.24 11.08 21.78
CA ALA A 372 -29.92 12.18 22.47
C ALA A 372 -31.43 11.89 22.65
N VAL A 373 -32.09 11.37 21.61
CA VAL A 373 -33.52 11.03 21.68
C VAL A 373 -33.75 9.83 22.59
N MET A 374 -32.90 8.80 22.51
CA MET A 374 -33.04 7.61 23.35
C MET A 374 -32.86 7.94 24.84
N LEU A 375 -31.88 8.77 25.18
CA LEU A 375 -31.53 9.05 26.58
C LEU A 375 -32.36 10.20 27.17
N TRP A 376 -32.68 11.22 26.36
CA TRP A 376 -33.24 12.48 26.84
C TRP A 376 -34.58 12.86 26.19
N SER A 377 -35.33 11.90 25.64
CA SER A 377 -36.68 12.16 25.09
C SER A 377 -37.63 12.84 26.08
N ASP A 378 -37.44 12.64 27.39
CA ASP A 378 -38.21 13.33 28.43
C ASP A 378 -38.06 14.86 28.39
N LYS A 379 -36.91 15.39 27.97
CA LYS A 379 -36.69 16.83 27.78
C LYS A 379 -37.55 17.44 26.67
N LEU A 380 -38.14 16.61 25.80
CA LEU A 380 -38.99 17.06 24.69
C LEU A 380 -40.49 17.04 25.03
N LYS A 381 -40.89 16.56 26.23
CA LYS A 381 -42.31 16.49 26.63
C LYS A 381 -42.92 17.89 26.73
N GLY A 382 -44.07 18.08 26.09
CA GLY A 382 -44.77 19.37 26.12
C GLY A 382 -44.16 20.46 25.23
N SER A 383 -43.18 20.09 24.38
CA SER A 383 -42.57 21.01 23.41
C SER A 383 -43.62 21.62 22.48
N SER A 384 -43.60 22.95 22.37
CA SER A 384 -44.38 23.70 21.38
C SER A 384 -43.68 23.79 20.01
N ASN A 385 -42.40 23.41 19.92
CA ASN A 385 -41.63 23.38 18.68
C ASN A 385 -40.68 22.14 18.65
N PRO A 386 -41.23 20.93 18.40
CA PRO A 386 -40.47 19.68 18.52
C PRO A 386 -39.24 19.59 17.61
N THR A 387 -39.26 20.26 16.45
CA THR A 387 -38.13 20.24 15.51
C THR A 387 -36.94 21.02 16.05
N ALA A 388 -37.16 22.25 16.53
CA ALA A 388 -36.10 23.07 17.09
C ALA A 388 -35.58 22.48 18.40
N ASP A 389 -36.48 22.01 19.27
CA ASP A 389 -36.10 21.43 20.56
C ASP A 389 -35.31 20.13 20.39
N ARG A 390 -35.64 19.31 19.38
CA ARG A 390 -34.86 18.12 19.03
C ARG A 390 -33.45 18.49 18.53
N ALA A 391 -33.32 19.51 17.69
CA ALA A 391 -32.02 19.96 17.21
C ALA A 391 -31.14 20.48 18.38
N ASN A 392 -31.74 21.28 19.27
CA ASN A 392 -31.07 21.77 20.48
C ASN A 392 -30.67 20.62 21.42
N LEU A 393 -31.53 19.61 21.58
CA LEU A 393 -31.22 18.43 22.39
C LEU A 393 -30.03 17.65 21.84
N ILE A 394 -29.94 17.50 20.52
CA ILE A 394 -28.81 16.81 19.86
C ILE A 394 -27.52 17.62 20.02
N ALA A 395 -27.60 18.95 19.87
CA ALA A 395 -26.44 19.83 20.09
C ALA A 395 -25.97 19.78 21.55
N GLU A 396 -26.89 19.83 22.51
CA GLU A 396 -26.59 19.66 23.94
C GLU A 396 -25.92 18.31 24.21
N TYR A 397 -26.40 17.23 23.56
CA TYR A 397 -25.82 15.91 23.73
C TYR A 397 -24.40 15.85 23.14
N LYS A 398 -24.18 16.49 21.99
CA LYS A 398 -22.84 16.59 21.39
C LYS A 398 -21.86 17.32 22.30
N ASP A 399 -22.29 18.42 22.92
CA ASP A 399 -21.44 19.27 23.77
C ASP A 399 -21.13 18.62 25.14
N GLN A 400 -22.09 17.90 25.72
CA GLN A 400 -21.94 17.34 27.08
C GLN A 400 -21.47 15.88 27.09
N GLU A 401 -22.04 15.03 26.23
CA GLU A 401 -21.87 13.58 26.30
C GLU A 401 -20.95 13.04 25.19
N ALA A 402 -21.02 13.63 23.98
CA ALA A 402 -20.22 13.18 22.85
C ALA A 402 -19.00 14.08 22.56
N CYS A 403 -18.58 14.91 23.52
CA CYS A 403 -17.44 15.81 23.36
C CYS A 403 -16.11 15.11 23.68
N PRO A 404 -14.97 15.60 23.15
CA PRO A 404 -13.70 14.90 23.25
C PRO A 404 -13.14 14.96 24.68
N PHE A 405 -13.48 16.00 25.44
CA PHE A 405 -13.10 16.15 26.84
C PHE A 405 -13.74 15.08 27.73
N LYS A 406 -14.98 14.70 27.44
CA LYS A 406 -15.66 13.60 28.15
C LYS A 406 -14.97 12.27 27.83
N ALA A 407 -14.67 12.02 26.55
CA ALA A 407 -13.94 10.84 26.13
C ALA A 407 -12.54 10.74 26.76
N ALA A 408 -11.82 11.85 26.86
CA ALA A 408 -10.52 11.92 27.53
C ALA A 408 -10.64 11.69 29.05
N GLY A 409 -11.64 12.29 29.70
CA GLY A 409 -11.92 12.11 31.13
C GLY A 409 -12.25 10.65 31.50
N ASP A 410 -12.84 9.91 30.56
CA ASP A 410 -13.17 8.49 30.72
C ASP A 410 -12.03 7.56 30.22
N GLY A 411 -10.92 8.11 29.70
CA GLY A 411 -9.72 7.38 29.28
C GLY A 411 -9.82 6.71 27.90
N PHE A 412 -10.76 7.12 27.05
CA PHE A 412 -10.92 6.60 25.69
C PHE A 412 -9.94 7.21 24.67
N VAL A 413 -9.46 8.42 24.95
CA VAL A 413 -8.36 9.08 24.23
C VAL A 413 -7.32 9.55 25.25
N GLN A 414 -6.05 9.61 24.85
CA GLN A 414 -4.95 10.00 25.72
C GLN A 414 -4.89 11.50 25.97
N ASP A 415 -5.27 12.32 24.98
CA ASP A 415 -5.21 13.77 25.09
C ASP A 415 -6.18 14.45 24.11
N VAL A 416 -6.60 15.67 24.46
CA VAL A 416 -7.29 16.58 23.54
C VAL A 416 -6.31 17.67 23.15
N ILE A 417 -5.92 17.71 21.88
CA ILE A 417 -4.81 18.53 21.37
C ILE A 417 -5.31 19.59 20.40
N GLU A 418 -4.63 20.72 20.30
CA GLU A 418 -4.91 21.68 19.22
C GLU A 418 -4.51 21.09 17.86
N PRO A 419 -5.24 21.39 16.76
CA PRO A 419 -4.87 20.92 15.42
C PRO A 419 -3.42 21.21 15.04
N SER A 420 -2.90 22.37 15.42
CA SER A 420 -1.52 22.82 15.21
C SER A 420 -0.46 21.95 15.92
N GLU A 421 -0.83 21.27 17.00
CA GLU A 421 0.09 20.42 17.79
C GLU A 421 0.18 18.98 17.24
N THR A 422 -0.72 18.61 16.32
CA THR A 422 -0.87 17.23 15.81
C THR A 422 0.47 16.64 15.35
N ARG A 423 1.22 17.37 14.53
CA ARG A 423 2.51 16.91 13.99
C ARG A 423 3.51 16.58 15.10
N LEU A 424 3.69 17.49 16.06
CA LEU A 424 4.63 17.29 17.17
C LEU A 424 4.22 16.13 18.09
N LYS A 425 2.92 16.01 18.39
CA LYS A 425 2.37 14.93 19.23
C LYS A 425 2.52 13.56 18.58
N LEU A 426 2.32 13.48 17.26
CA LEU A 426 2.54 12.25 16.49
C LEU A 426 4.03 11.87 16.46
N TYR A 427 4.92 12.84 16.20
CA TYR A 427 6.36 12.58 16.20
C TYR A 427 6.85 12.06 17.56
N ALA A 428 6.44 12.69 18.66
CA ALA A 428 6.79 12.25 20.01
C ALA A 428 6.24 10.84 20.34
N ALA A 429 5.03 10.51 19.87
CA ALA A 429 4.46 9.19 20.03
C ALA A 429 5.21 8.13 19.22
N LEU A 430 5.62 8.44 17.98
CA LEU A 430 6.43 7.54 17.15
C LEU A 430 7.79 7.23 17.80
N ASP A 431 8.46 8.25 18.32
CA ASP A 431 9.75 8.08 19.01
C ASP A 431 9.61 7.14 20.23
N MET A 432 8.57 7.34 21.05
CA MET A 432 8.28 6.46 22.18
C MET A 432 7.94 5.02 21.75
N LEU A 433 7.26 4.86 20.62
CA LEU A 433 6.81 3.56 20.10
C LEU A 433 7.85 2.83 19.25
N ALA A 434 9.00 3.43 18.97
CA ALA A 434 10.05 2.83 18.14
C ALA A 434 10.53 1.45 18.67
N GLY A 435 10.45 1.23 19.98
CA GLY A 435 10.80 -0.03 20.64
C GLY A 435 9.64 -1.02 20.84
N LYS A 436 8.44 -0.72 20.33
CA LYS A 436 7.23 -1.51 20.58
C LYS A 436 7.41 -2.96 20.13
N ARG A 437 7.00 -3.90 21.00
CA ARG A 437 6.98 -5.34 20.71
C ARG A 437 5.68 -5.95 21.21
N VAL A 438 4.99 -6.68 20.33
CA VAL A 438 3.75 -7.38 20.67
C VAL A 438 3.86 -8.82 20.16
N THR A 439 3.65 -9.79 21.04
CA THR A 439 3.60 -11.21 20.67
C THR A 439 2.15 -11.66 20.52
N ARG A 440 1.86 -12.42 19.45
CA ARG A 440 0.54 -12.99 19.18
C ARG A 440 0.50 -14.49 19.51
N LEU A 441 -0.72 -15.02 19.67
CA LEU A 441 -0.94 -16.45 19.84
C LEU A 441 -0.47 -17.22 18.59
N PRO A 442 0.26 -18.35 18.76
CA PRO A 442 0.78 -19.12 17.63
C PRO A 442 -0.35 -19.71 16.79
N LYS A 443 -0.36 -19.41 15.49
CA LYS A 443 -1.31 -19.91 14.49
C LYS A 443 -0.65 -19.88 13.10
N LYS A 444 -1.17 -20.66 12.15
CA LYS A 444 -0.66 -20.64 10.77
C LYS A 444 -0.89 -19.29 10.08
N HIS A 445 -2.12 -18.79 10.16
CA HIS A 445 -2.54 -17.46 9.68
C HIS A 445 -3.88 -17.09 10.32
N ALA A 446 -4.27 -15.83 10.19
CA ALA A 446 -5.62 -15.38 10.53
C ALA A 446 -6.66 -15.95 9.54
N ASN A 447 -7.92 -16.04 9.95
CA ASN A 447 -9.04 -16.48 9.11
C ASN A 447 -10.30 -15.67 9.44
N ASN A 448 -10.13 -14.35 9.45
CA ASN A 448 -11.21 -13.41 9.72
C ASN A 448 -11.80 -12.89 8.40
N LEU A 449 -13.05 -12.40 8.46
CA LEU A 449 -13.85 -11.87 7.34
C LEU A 449 -13.24 -10.66 6.63
#